data_AF-A0A1F4QJD8-F1
#
_entry.id   AF-A0A1F4QJD8-F1
#
_cell.length_a   1.000
_cell.length_b   1.000
_cell.length_c   1.000
_cell.angle_alpha   90.00
_cell.angle_beta   90.00
_cell.angle_gamma   90.00
#
_symmetry.space_group_name_H-M   'P 1'
#
loop_
_entity.id
_entity.type
_entity.pdbx_description
1 polymer ?
#
loop_
_entity_poly.entity_id
_entity_poly.type
_entity_poly.pdbx_seq_one_letter_code
_entity_poly.pdbx_strand_id
1 'polypeptide(L)'
;MRAGNRAEPVQIRGVLPELVVVSTWLDPYLSLKALAAYSGLSTRTLRSFINRPPAEALPCYRVTGGKLLVRRSEFDAFIAQYRTQGRPSRARVAREPGIG
;
A
#
# COMPACT_ATOMS: atom_id res chain seq x y z
N MET A 1 -30.97 -24.42 -45.39
CA MET A 1 -30.59 -23.01 -45.59
C MET A 1 -31.12 -22.20 -44.40
N ARG A 2 -30.25 -21.69 -43.52
CA ARG A 2 -30.63 -20.82 -42.38
C ARG A 2 -30.15 -19.41 -42.71
N ALA A 3 -31.08 -18.47 -42.81
CA ALA A 3 -30.77 -17.05 -43.04
C ALA A 3 -30.03 -16.50 -41.81
N GLY A 4 -28.83 -15.96 -42.03
CA GLY A 4 -27.99 -15.37 -41.00
C GLY A 4 -28.65 -14.12 -40.43
N ASN A 5 -28.76 -14.07 -39.10
CA ASN A 5 -29.14 -12.88 -38.36
C ASN A 5 -28.06 -11.81 -38.58
N ARG A 6 -28.33 -10.82 -39.45
CA ARG A 6 -27.49 -9.64 -39.56
C ARG A 6 -27.70 -8.83 -38.30
N ALA A 7 -26.69 -8.80 -37.44
CA ALA A 7 -26.62 -7.86 -36.34
C ALA A 7 -26.47 -6.46 -36.94
N GLU A 8 -27.59 -5.76 -37.10
CA GLU A 8 -27.59 -4.37 -37.52
C GLU A 8 -26.89 -3.54 -36.42
N PRO A 9 -25.95 -2.65 -36.78
CA PRO A 9 -25.24 -1.84 -35.80
C PRO A 9 -26.22 -0.89 -35.10
N VAL A 10 -26.39 -1.07 -33.79
CA VAL A 10 -27.13 -0.13 -32.95
C VAL A 10 -26.28 1.12 -32.76
N GLN A 11 -26.71 2.22 -33.38
CA GLN A 11 -26.08 3.52 -33.19
C GLN A 11 -26.44 4.08 -31.82
N ILE A 12 -25.51 4.00 -30.87
CA ILE A 12 -25.63 4.63 -29.56
C ILE A 12 -25.29 6.12 -29.72
N ARG A 13 -26.30 7.00 -29.63
CA ARG A 13 -26.08 8.46 -29.57
C ARG A 13 -25.59 8.84 -28.18
N GLY A 14 -24.27 8.94 -28.01
CA GLY A 14 -23.61 9.49 -26.83
C GLY A 14 -22.85 10.78 -27.16
N VAL A 15 -22.67 11.64 -26.17
CA VAL A 15 -21.72 12.77 -26.26
C VAL A 15 -20.33 12.18 -26.48
N LEU A 16 -19.60 12.64 -27.51
CA LEU A 16 -18.17 12.39 -27.63
C LEU A 16 -17.47 13.39 -26.71
N PRO A 17 -17.01 13.00 -25.50
CA PRO A 17 -16.23 13.91 -24.70
C PRO A 17 -14.94 14.22 -25.45
N GLU A 18 -14.66 15.51 -25.62
CA GLU A 18 -13.43 15.98 -26.27
C GLU A 18 -12.18 15.52 -25.48
N LEU A 19 -12.33 15.28 -24.17
CA LEU A 19 -11.29 14.78 -23.26
C LEU A 19 -11.87 13.86 -22.17
N VAL A 20 -11.23 12.71 -21.95
CA VAL A 20 -11.48 11.82 -20.81
C VAL A 20 -10.25 11.83 -19.91
N VAL A 21 -10.37 12.37 -18.69
CA VAL A 21 -9.29 12.35 -17.69
C VAL A 21 -9.57 11.25 -16.67
N VAL A 22 -8.74 10.20 -16.67
CA VAL A 22 -8.81 9.10 -15.69
C VAL A 22 -7.74 9.33 -14.62
N SER A 23 -8.14 9.69 -13.41
CA SER A 23 -7.27 9.72 -12.24
C SER A 23 -7.46 8.45 -11.42
N THR A 24 -6.42 7.61 -11.34
CA THR A 24 -6.40 6.44 -10.45
C THR A 24 -5.39 6.64 -9.33
N TRP A 25 -5.71 6.18 -8.12
CA TRP A 25 -4.79 6.20 -6.99
C TRP A 25 -3.72 5.13 -7.20
N LEU A 26 -2.48 5.56 -7.40
CA LEU A 26 -1.34 4.64 -7.52
C LEU A 26 -0.99 4.06 -6.14
N ASP A 27 -0.96 2.74 -6.06
CA ASP A 27 -0.51 2.00 -4.88
C ASP A 27 0.71 1.13 -5.21
N PRO A 28 1.89 1.78 -5.41
CA PRO A 28 3.07 1.10 -5.90
C PRO A 28 3.73 0.23 -4.82
N TYR A 29 4.47 -0.77 -5.29
CA TYR A 29 5.44 -1.49 -4.48
C TYR A 29 6.74 -0.67 -4.39
N LEU A 30 7.15 -0.37 -3.16
CA LEU A 30 8.33 0.41 -2.87
C LEU A 30 9.46 -0.50 -2.39
N SER A 31 10.65 -0.36 -2.99
CA SER A 31 11.87 -0.89 -2.37
C SER A 31 12.13 -0.21 -1.03
N LEU A 32 12.93 -0.83 -0.14
CA LEU A 32 13.30 -0.17 1.12
C LEU A 32 13.95 1.21 0.95
N LYS A 33 14.71 1.42 -0.14
CA LYS A 33 15.30 2.72 -0.45
C LYS A 33 14.23 3.75 -0.82
N ALA A 34 13.27 3.35 -1.67
CA ALA A 34 12.15 4.21 -2.05
C ALA A 34 11.23 4.51 -0.86
N LEU A 35 10.96 3.51 -0.01
CA LEU A 35 10.16 3.68 1.19
C LEU A 35 10.82 4.60 2.22
N ALA A 36 12.15 4.53 2.34
CA ALA A 36 12.91 5.46 3.18
C ALA A 36 12.78 6.90 2.67
N ALA A 37 12.88 7.12 1.36
CA ALA A 37 12.67 8.43 0.75
C ALA A 37 11.22 8.93 0.95
N TYR A 38 10.23 8.04 0.79
CA TYR A 38 8.82 8.37 0.97
C TYR A 38 8.47 8.76 2.41
N SER A 39 8.94 7.99 3.39
CA SER A 39 8.54 8.14 4.80
C SER A 39 9.46 9.03 5.64
N GLY A 40 10.66 9.36 5.13
CA GLY A 40 11.72 10.02 5.90
C GLY A 40 12.41 9.11 6.94
N LEU A 41 12.01 7.84 7.06
CA LEU A 41 12.63 6.88 7.97
C LEU A 41 13.89 6.26 7.35
N SER A 42 14.88 5.93 8.19
CA SER A 42 16.08 5.24 7.70
C SER A 42 15.77 3.80 7.29
N THR A 43 16.50 3.29 6.29
CA THR A 43 16.39 1.89 5.85
C THR A 43 16.65 0.89 6.98
N ARG A 44 17.52 1.25 7.95
CA ARG A 44 17.77 0.46 9.17
C ARG A 44 16.52 0.36 10.03
N THR A 45 15.80 1.46 10.23
CA THR A 45 14.54 1.49 10.99
C THR A 45 13.48 0.65 10.31
N LEU A 46 13.31 0.80 8.99
CA LEU A 46 12.36 0.01 8.21
C LEU A 46 12.66 -1.49 8.28
N ARG A 47 13.94 -1.90 8.20
CA ARG A 47 14.33 -3.31 8.42
C ARG A 47 14.00 -3.80 9.82
N SER A 48 14.17 -2.95 10.84
CA SER A 48 13.78 -3.29 12.21
C SER A 48 12.28 -3.56 12.32
N PHE A 49 11.43 -2.75 11.66
CA PHE A 49 9.99 -3.01 11.61
C PHE A 49 9.63 -4.31 10.89
N ILE A 50 10.31 -4.63 9.78
CA ILE A 50 10.08 -5.88 9.04
C ILE A 50 10.49 -7.13 9.84
N ASN A 51 11.54 -7.03 10.66
CA ASN A 51 12.09 -8.16 11.41
C ASN A 51 11.42 -8.38 12.78
N ARG A 52 10.34 -7.65 13.09
CA ARG A 52 9.54 -7.89 14.30
C ARG A 52 8.76 -9.20 14.23
N PRO A 53 8.18 -9.66 15.35
CA PRO A 53 7.22 -10.76 15.33
C PRO A 53 6.10 -10.52 14.30
N PRO A 54 5.60 -11.55 13.60
CA PRO A 54 4.68 -11.38 12.47
C PRO A 54 3.44 -10.52 12.75
N ALA A 55 2.90 -10.56 13.96
CA ALA A 55 1.74 -9.76 14.36
C ALA A 55 2.00 -8.25 14.46
N GLU A 56 3.28 -7.84 14.58
CA GLU A 56 3.70 -6.45 14.77
C GLU A 56 4.64 -5.97 13.67
N ALA A 57 4.95 -6.83 12.71
CA ALA A 57 5.88 -6.57 11.63
C ALA A 57 5.25 -5.72 10.53
N LEU A 58 6.05 -4.87 9.90
CA LEU A 58 5.67 -4.19 8.66
C LEU A 58 5.48 -5.25 7.55
N PRO A 59 4.28 -5.37 6.95
CA PRO A 59 4.06 -6.26 5.82
C PRO A 59 5.06 -5.98 4.69
N CYS A 60 5.64 -7.05 4.15
CA CYS A 60 6.59 -6.94 3.06
C CYS A 60 6.57 -8.20 2.19
N TYR A 61 6.99 -8.01 0.95
CA TYR A 61 7.19 -9.07 -0.02
C TYR A 61 8.68 -9.33 -0.16
N ARG A 62 9.08 -10.59 0.07
CA ARG A 62 10.41 -11.09 -0.26
C ARG A 62 10.37 -11.67 -1.67
N VAL A 63 11.00 -10.97 -2.60
CA VAL A 63 11.15 -11.42 -3.99
C VAL A 63 12.49 -12.15 -4.14
N THR A 64 12.59 -13.08 -5.09
CA THR A 64 13.81 -13.82 -5.42
C THR A 64 15.04 -12.91 -5.47
N GLY A 65 16.16 -13.38 -4.91
CA GLY A 65 17.39 -12.58 -4.79
C GLY A 65 17.41 -11.61 -3.60
N GLY A 66 16.53 -11.80 -2.60
CA GLY A 66 16.59 -11.08 -1.33
C GLY A 66 16.07 -9.64 -1.38
N LYS A 67 15.41 -9.24 -2.48
CA LYS A 67 14.81 -7.91 -2.59
C LYS A 67 13.55 -7.84 -1.73
N LEU A 68 13.46 -6.78 -0.93
CA LEU A 68 12.30 -6.45 -0.11
C LEU A 68 11.50 -5.34 -0.77
N LEU A 69 10.21 -5.61 -0.97
CA LEU A 69 9.22 -4.66 -1.43
C LEU A 69 8.13 -4.48 -0.38
N VAL A 70 7.61 -3.27 -0.24
CA VAL A 70 6.49 -2.94 0.64
C VAL A 70 5.47 -2.19 -0.18
N ARG A 71 4.20 -2.60 -0.11
CA ARG A 71 3.12 -1.88 -0.77
C ARG A 71 2.86 -0.57 -0.01
N ARG A 72 2.73 0.55 -0.73
CA ARG A 72 2.59 1.88 -0.09
C ARG A 72 1.41 1.92 0.89
N SER A 73 0.24 1.44 0.46
CA SER A 73 -0.95 1.41 1.31
C SER A 73 -0.79 0.57 2.58
N GLU A 74 -0.06 -0.55 2.52
CA GLU A 74 0.24 -1.38 3.70
C GLU A 74 1.18 -0.67 4.67
N PHE A 75 2.17 0.06 4.16
CA PHE A 75 3.00 0.90 5.00
C PHE A 75 2.20 2.02 5.67
N ASP A 76 1.34 2.70 4.92
CA ASP A 76 0.50 3.79 5.45
C ASP A 76 -0.47 3.24 6.53
N ALA A 77 -1.04 2.05 6.32
CA ALA A 77 -1.84 1.35 7.33
C ALA A 77 -1.01 0.95 8.56
N PHE A 78 0.20 0.43 8.34
CA PHE A 78 1.12 0.06 9.42
C PHE A 78 1.54 1.27 10.26
N ILE A 79 1.83 2.42 9.64
CA ILE A 79 2.31 3.59 10.37
C ILE A 79 1.19 4.29 11.15
N ALA A 80 -0.07 4.07 10.76
CA ALA A 80 -1.25 4.61 11.44
C ALA A 80 -1.32 4.20 12.93
N GLN A 81 -0.74 3.07 13.32
CA GLN A 81 -0.67 2.65 14.73
C GLN A 81 0.21 3.57 15.61
N TYR A 82 1.12 4.34 14.99
CA TYR A 82 1.97 5.32 15.70
C TYR A 82 1.34 6.71 15.70
N ARG A 83 0.16 6.87 15.12
CA ARG A 83 -0.55 8.15 15.11
C ARG A 83 -0.86 8.56 16.55
N THR A 84 -0.37 9.71 16.94
CA THR A 84 -0.67 10.36 18.22
C THR A 84 -1.33 11.71 17.94
N GLN A 85 -2.20 12.16 18.83
CA GLN A 85 -2.78 13.51 18.79
C GLN A 85 -2.26 14.31 19.98
N GLY A 86 -1.69 15.49 19.73
CA GLY A 86 -1.05 16.34 20.75
C GLY A 86 0.46 16.18 20.81
N ARG A 87 1.09 16.63 21.92
CA ARG A 87 2.55 16.49 22.11
C ARG A 87 2.88 15.02 22.30
N PRO A 88 3.72 14.40 21.45
CA PRO A 88 4.17 13.04 21.68
C PRO A 88 5.11 13.03 22.88
N SER A 89 4.56 12.84 24.09
CA SER A 89 5.37 12.53 25.25
C SER A 89 6.05 11.19 24.98
N ARG A 90 7.36 11.08 25.22
CA ARG A 90 8.09 9.80 25.23
C ARG A 90 7.68 8.92 26.42
N ALA A 91 6.38 8.76 26.64
CA ALA A 91 5.85 7.88 27.65
C ALA A 91 6.22 6.45 27.24
N ARG A 92 7.11 5.85 28.00
CA ARG A 92 7.51 4.45 27.86
C ARG A 92 6.29 3.62 28.27
N VAL A 93 5.48 3.19 27.31
CA VAL A 93 4.42 2.23 27.59
C VAL A 93 5.11 0.89 27.85
N ALA A 94 5.33 0.59 29.13
CA ALA A 94 5.70 -0.75 29.56
C ALA A 94 4.47 -1.64 29.33
N ARG A 95 4.61 -2.63 28.46
CA ARG A 95 3.64 -3.73 28.40
C ARG A 95 3.91 -4.62 29.62
N GLU A 96 2.88 -4.89 30.40
CA GLU A 96 2.92 -5.87 31.49
C GLU A 96 3.23 -7.26 30.92
N PRO A 97 4.18 -8.04 31.51
CA PRO A 97 4.27 -9.45 31.22
C PRO A 97 3.07 -10.16 31.88
N GLY A 98 2.17 -10.68 31.05
CA GLY A 98 1.10 -11.57 31.48
C GLY A 98 1.70 -12.84 32.08
N ILE A 99 1.35 -13.10 33.33
CA ILE A 99 1.58 -14.37 34.04
C ILE A 99 0.55 -15.37 33.50
N GLY A 100 1.05 -16.50 32.99
CA GLY A 100 0.28 -17.67 32.60
C GLY A 100 1.20 -18.88 32.48
#